data_AF-A0A1I0H8E8-F1
#
_entry.id   AF-A0A1I0H8E8-F1
#
_cell.length_a   1.000
_cell.length_b   1.000
_cell.length_c   1.000
_cell.angle_alpha   90.00
_cell.angle_beta   90.00
_cell.angle_gamma   90.00
#
_symmetry.space_group_name_H-M   'P 1'
#
loop_
_entity.id
_entity.type
_entity.pdbx_description
1 polymer ?
#
loop_
_entity_poly.entity_id
_entity_poly.type
_entity_poly.pdbx_seq_one_letter_code
_entity_poly.pdbx_strand_id
1 'polypeptide(L)'
;MSNQLLQYEAGQQSVPMTQLTDSGDRKVFESDAEMFSKRSGFAPVVLPNGVLTGAQISVDTGVNDSVVVGNATANLQGQKVTVAQDSVALTRAAVDTHVIASIVINASGAYEAINGAEGTTFSETRGEAGGPALIPVDAIEVGQVRLSAQAVAEVASSEIYQVPGLHKEMSLSPVFKVNSQAGEVSFAAALAPIHTGGVSKAVYASYAEPIFADVDLASDFQPSENSHSLSSTEVYGGAIASTSTSLNAASFTAYLEDGIADPLAQLESEELFFKFFPDRYKNNYIVEQGKLGMSRSYPAGGRVQGDFTISPESRGVSVVG
;
A
#
# COMPACT_ATOMS: atom_id res chain seq x y z
N MET A 1 -30.62 -31.63 -6.77
CA MET A 1 -30.20 -30.25 -7.11
C MET A 1 -28.83 -30.06 -6.51
N SER A 2 -27.89 -29.46 -7.25
CA SER A 2 -26.60 -29.10 -6.66
C SER A 2 -26.82 -27.98 -5.64
N ASN A 3 -26.15 -28.06 -4.48
CA ASN A 3 -26.17 -27.02 -3.46
C ASN A 3 -25.02 -26.02 -3.64
N GLN A 4 -24.22 -26.16 -4.70
CA GLN A 4 -23.10 -25.27 -4.98
C GLN A 4 -23.61 -23.90 -5.45
N LEU A 5 -22.83 -22.85 -5.16
CA LEU A 5 -23.12 -21.49 -5.58
C LEU A 5 -21.82 -20.84 -6.07
N LEU A 6 -21.89 -20.17 -7.21
CA LEU A 6 -20.82 -19.31 -7.71
C LEU A 6 -21.33 -17.87 -7.72
N GLN A 7 -20.52 -16.95 -7.21
CA GLN A 7 -20.78 -15.52 -7.24
C GLN A 7 -19.64 -14.80 -7.95
N TYR A 8 -19.95 -13.68 -8.57
CA TYR A 8 -19.00 -12.79 -9.21
C TYR A 8 -19.17 -11.35 -8.71
N GLU A 9 -18.11 -10.56 -8.81
CA GLU A 9 -18.15 -9.13 -8.56
C GLU A 9 -19.01 -8.42 -9.62
N ALA A 10 -20.24 -8.06 -9.25
CA ALA A 10 -21.20 -7.40 -10.12
C ALA A 10 -21.24 -5.88 -9.94
N GLY A 11 -20.73 -5.37 -8.82
CA GLY A 11 -20.70 -3.95 -8.51
C GLY A 11 -19.58 -3.60 -7.54
N GLN A 12 -19.46 -2.31 -7.25
CA GLN A 12 -18.40 -1.76 -6.40
C GLN A 12 -18.99 -0.68 -5.49
N GLN A 13 -18.64 -0.72 -4.21
CA GLN A 13 -18.91 0.37 -3.27
C GLN A 13 -17.62 1.16 -3.04
N SER A 14 -17.52 2.35 -3.64
CA SER A 14 -16.34 3.21 -3.49
C SER A 14 -16.27 3.82 -2.09
N VAL A 15 -15.09 3.72 -1.50
CA VAL A 15 -14.70 4.43 -0.27
C VAL A 15 -13.74 5.55 -0.67
N PRO A 16 -14.02 6.81 -0.28
CA PRO A 16 -13.13 7.92 -0.58
C PRO A 16 -11.79 7.72 0.13
N MET A 17 -10.82 8.60 -0.15
CA MET A 17 -9.52 8.55 0.52
C MET A 17 -9.69 8.68 2.04
N THR A 18 -9.36 7.62 2.78
CA THR A 18 -9.40 7.58 4.24
C THR A 18 -8.08 7.07 4.78
N GLN A 19 -7.81 7.35 6.07
CA GLN A 19 -6.66 6.79 6.77
C GLN A 19 -6.90 5.30 7.05
N LEU A 20 -5.88 4.48 6.84
CA LEU A 20 -5.86 3.07 7.21
C LEU A 20 -5.38 2.89 8.65
N THR A 21 -5.79 1.78 9.27
CA THR A 21 -5.47 1.46 10.66
C THR A 21 -4.23 0.58 10.72
N ASP A 22 -3.24 0.96 11.52
CA ASP A 22 -2.07 0.11 11.79
C ASP A 22 -2.49 -1.12 12.60
N SER A 23 -2.13 -2.32 12.14
CA SER A 23 -2.35 -3.58 12.86
C SER A 23 -1.53 -3.70 14.15
N GLY A 24 -0.63 -2.75 14.41
CA GLY A 24 0.22 -2.64 15.59
C GLY A 24 1.69 -2.98 15.33
N ASP A 25 2.03 -3.44 14.13
CA ASP A 25 3.40 -3.77 13.72
C ASP A 25 4.07 -2.67 12.89
N ARG A 26 3.35 -1.58 12.55
CA ARG A 26 3.77 -0.48 11.67
C ARG A 26 4.13 -0.92 10.27
N LYS A 27 3.67 -2.10 9.86
CA LYS A 27 4.01 -2.73 8.58
C LYS A 27 2.75 -3.08 7.81
N VAL A 28 1.70 -3.56 8.48
CA VAL A 28 0.40 -3.87 7.88
C VAL A 28 -0.62 -2.84 8.32
N PHE A 29 -1.29 -2.25 7.34
CA PHE A 29 -2.32 -1.24 7.51
C PHE A 29 -3.63 -1.76 6.91
N GLU A 30 -4.63 -1.90 7.76
CA GLU A 30 -5.94 -2.48 7.49
C GLU A 30 -6.95 -1.39 7.11
N SER A 31 -7.85 -1.74 6.20
CA SER A 31 -9.02 -0.92 5.89
C SER A 31 -10.29 -1.48 6.53
N ASP A 32 -11.39 -0.75 6.43
CA ASP A 32 -12.70 -1.25 6.88
C ASP A 32 -13.35 -2.23 5.88
N ALA A 33 -12.80 -2.35 4.66
CA ALA A 33 -13.32 -3.26 3.63
C ALA A 33 -12.64 -4.63 3.72
N GLU A 34 -13.39 -5.70 3.45
CA GLU A 34 -12.83 -7.06 3.42
C GLU A 34 -11.92 -7.28 2.21
N MET A 35 -12.22 -6.62 1.09
CA MET A 35 -11.57 -6.81 -0.20
C MET A 35 -11.51 -5.50 -0.99
N PHE A 36 -10.46 -5.34 -1.81
CA PHE A 36 -10.34 -4.25 -2.77
C PHE A 36 -10.54 -4.75 -4.20
N SER A 37 -11.58 -4.23 -4.85
CA SER A 37 -11.78 -4.40 -6.29
C SER A 37 -10.55 -3.96 -7.07
N LYS A 38 -10.23 -4.71 -8.12
CA LYS A 38 -9.23 -4.34 -9.13
C LYS A 38 -9.85 -4.07 -10.50
N ARG A 39 -11.18 -4.02 -10.58
CA ARG A 39 -11.89 -3.67 -11.81
C ARG A 39 -11.37 -2.32 -12.31
N SER A 40 -11.30 -2.17 -13.64
CA SER A 40 -10.79 -0.94 -14.24
C SER A 40 -11.53 0.30 -13.70
N GLY A 41 -10.77 1.29 -13.21
CA GLY A 41 -11.30 2.49 -12.57
C GLY A 41 -11.62 2.38 -11.07
N PHE A 42 -11.54 1.19 -10.47
CA PHE A 42 -11.85 0.93 -9.05
C PHE A 42 -10.66 0.41 -8.25
N ALA A 43 -9.52 0.19 -8.90
CA ALA A 43 -8.29 -0.23 -8.24
C ALA A 43 -7.89 0.73 -7.11
N PRO A 44 -7.38 0.21 -5.99
CA PRO A 44 -7.04 1.02 -4.82
C PRO A 44 -5.89 1.99 -5.14
N VAL A 45 -6.01 3.21 -4.63
CA VAL A 45 -4.96 4.24 -4.67
C VAL A 45 -4.47 4.47 -3.26
N VAL A 46 -3.19 4.21 -3.00
CA VAL A 46 -2.57 4.33 -1.68
C VAL A 46 -1.61 5.51 -1.67
N LEU A 47 -1.78 6.41 -0.71
CA LEU A 47 -0.98 7.62 -0.50
C LEU A 47 -0.46 7.67 0.95
N PRO A 48 0.64 6.98 1.27
CA PRO A 48 1.29 7.13 2.56
C PRO A 48 1.82 8.56 2.71
N ASN A 49 1.73 9.14 3.90
CA ASN A 49 2.38 10.42 4.16
C ASN A 49 3.89 10.33 3.83
N GLY A 50 4.45 11.41 3.28
CA GLY A 50 5.87 11.49 2.97
C GLY A 50 6.21 12.29 1.73
N VAL A 51 7.50 12.59 1.56
CA VAL A 51 8.02 13.29 0.38
C VAL A 51 8.00 12.35 -0.84
N LEU A 52 7.56 12.87 -1.98
CA LEU A 52 7.68 12.22 -3.29
C LEU A 52 8.93 12.70 -4.03
N THR A 53 9.12 14.01 -4.11
CA THR A 53 10.27 14.64 -4.80
C THR A 53 10.67 15.95 -4.12
N GLY A 54 11.92 16.37 -4.27
CA GLY A 54 12.40 17.68 -3.81
C GLY A 54 12.68 17.75 -2.31
N ALA A 55 12.33 18.87 -1.67
CA ALA A 55 12.56 19.20 -0.26
C ALA A 55 14.05 19.25 0.14
N GLN A 56 14.97 19.56 -0.77
CA GLN A 56 16.40 19.60 -0.44
C GLN A 56 16.68 20.72 0.55
N ILE A 57 17.37 20.42 1.65
CA ILE A 57 17.81 21.42 2.63
C ILE A 57 19.21 21.91 2.23
N SER A 58 19.41 23.22 2.25
CA SER A 58 20.69 23.89 2.05
C SER A 58 20.89 25.00 3.08
N VAL A 59 22.13 25.42 3.23
CA VAL A 59 22.48 26.58 4.06
C VAL A 59 21.75 27.83 3.54
N ASP A 60 21.22 28.65 4.45
CA ASP A 60 20.65 29.96 4.14
C ASP A 60 21.76 31.02 4.18
N THR A 61 22.50 31.15 3.07
CA THR A 61 23.75 31.90 3.04
C THR A 61 23.57 33.36 3.46
N GLY A 62 24.35 33.79 4.46
CA GLY A 62 24.27 35.14 5.02
C GLY A 62 23.09 35.37 5.97
N VAL A 63 22.33 34.33 6.32
CA VAL A 63 21.26 34.36 7.32
C VAL A 63 21.65 33.44 8.48
N ASN A 64 21.68 34.00 9.69
CA ASN A 64 21.96 33.21 10.88
C ASN A 64 20.74 32.36 11.26
N ASP A 65 21.01 31.20 11.86
CA ASP A 65 19.99 30.33 12.47
C ASP A 65 18.84 30.00 11.52
N SER A 66 19.16 29.74 10.25
CA SER A 66 18.18 29.45 9.21
C SER A 66 18.73 28.46 8.18
N VAL A 67 17.82 27.72 7.55
CA VAL A 67 18.09 26.89 6.37
C VAL A 67 17.07 27.17 5.28
N VAL A 68 17.47 27.01 4.02
CA VAL A 68 16.56 27.05 2.88
C VAL A 68 16.13 25.63 2.55
N VAL A 69 14.83 25.42 2.39
CA VAL A 69 14.26 24.15 1.95
C VAL A 69 13.67 24.35 0.56
N GLY A 70 14.20 23.65 -0.44
CA GLY A 70 13.72 23.71 -1.82
C GLY A 70 12.26 23.27 -1.97
N ASN A 71 11.67 23.53 -3.14
CA ASN A 71 10.32 23.05 -3.45
C ASN A 71 10.19 21.53 -3.32
N ALA A 72 8.99 21.05 -3.03
CA ALA A 72 8.71 19.64 -2.89
C ALA A 72 7.33 19.25 -3.42
N THR A 73 7.19 17.97 -3.76
CA THR A 73 5.87 17.32 -3.80
C THR A 73 5.82 16.26 -2.73
N ALA A 74 4.68 16.15 -2.05
CA ALA A 74 4.48 15.22 -0.95
C ALA A 74 3.06 14.65 -0.99
N ASN A 75 2.89 13.46 -0.42
CA ASN A 75 1.58 12.97 -0.01
C ASN A 75 1.37 13.41 1.43
N LEU A 76 0.29 14.16 1.67
CA LEU A 76 -0.06 14.72 2.97
C LEU A 76 -1.57 14.55 3.18
N GLN A 77 -1.94 13.80 4.22
CA GLN A 77 -3.33 13.57 4.61
C GLN A 77 -4.22 13.08 3.46
N GLY A 78 -3.72 12.09 2.70
CA GLY A 78 -4.43 11.53 1.56
C GLY A 78 -4.49 12.41 0.31
N GLN A 79 -3.72 13.51 0.25
CA GLN A 79 -3.66 14.38 -0.91
C GLN A 79 -2.23 14.58 -1.38
N LYS A 80 -2.04 14.71 -2.71
CA LYS A 80 -0.76 15.15 -3.27
C LYS A 80 -0.68 16.67 -3.22
N VAL A 81 0.27 17.18 -2.46
CA VAL A 81 0.50 18.62 -2.29
C VAL A 81 1.81 19.06 -2.94
N THR A 82 1.87 20.34 -3.31
CA THR A 82 3.12 21.01 -3.70
C THR A 82 3.48 22.00 -2.61
N VAL A 83 4.70 21.93 -2.10
CA VAL A 83 5.22 22.83 -1.08
C VAL A 83 6.23 23.77 -1.73
N ALA A 84 6.01 25.08 -1.60
CA ALA A 84 6.91 26.08 -2.13
C ALA A 84 8.23 26.09 -1.36
N GLN A 85 9.31 26.52 -2.00
CA GLN A 85 10.58 26.77 -1.31
C GLN A 85 10.37 27.81 -0.21
N ASP A 86 11.02 27.62 0.94
CA ASP A 86 10.98 28.58 2.03
C ASP A 86 12.30 28.62 2.81
N SER A 87 12.49 29.71 3.56
CA SER A 87 13.54 29.86 4.57
C SER A 87 12.94 29.51 5.93
N VAL A 88 13.56 28.54 6.62
CA VAL A 88 13.06 27.99 7.87
C VAL A 88 13.99 28.42 9.00
N ALA A 89 13.46 29.26 9.89
CA ALA A 89 14.16 29.69 11.08
C ALA A 89 14.37 28.53 12.06
N LEU A 90 15.52 28.52 12.70
CA LEU A 90 15.96 27.55 13.71
C LEU A 90 16.15 28.27 15.04
N THR A 91 16.02 27.51 16.13
CA THR A 91 16.33 28.01 17.46
C THR A 91 17.50 27.19 18.01
N ARG A 92 18.59 27.87 18.39
CA ARG A 92 19.74 27.27 19.07
C ARG A 92 19.41 26.91 20.52
N ALA A 93 20.24 26.06 21.11
CA ALA A 93 20.15 25.78 22.54
C ALA A 93 20.37 27.07 23.37
N ALA A 94 19.58 27.26 24.42
CA ALA A 94 19.64 28.41 25.30
C ALA A 94 20.32 28.10 26.65
N VAL A 95 20.21 26.86 27.13
CA VAL A 95 20.76 26.42 28.42
C VAL A 95 21.93 25.47 28.19
N ASP A 96 21.71 24.37 27.49
CA ASP A 96 22.78 23.43 27.14
C ASP A 96 23.46 23.85 25.82
N THR A 97 24.09 22.91 25.12
CA THR A 97 24.90 23.22 23.92
C THR A 97 24.36 22.56 22.66
N HIS A 98 23.65 21.43 22.77
CA HIS A 98 23.21 20.64 21.63
C HIS A 98 21.69 20.62 21.51
N VAL A 99 21.19 20.92 20.30
CA VAL A 99 19.78 20.76 19.94
C VAL A 99 19.68 20.22 18.52
N ILE A 100 18.70 19.34 18.28
CA ILE A 100 18.37 18.83 16.95
C ILE A 100 17.01 19.38 16.55
N ALA A 101 16.97 20.11 15.44
CA ALA A 101 15.74 20.60 14.83
C ALA A 101 15.31 19.64 13.71
N SER A 102 14.15 19.01 13.85
CA SER A 102 13.50 18.31 12.74
C SER A 102 12.80 19.32 11.85
N ILE A 103 13.17 19.35 10.56
CA ILE A 103 12.49 20.16 9.56
C ILE A 103 11.37 19.32 9.00
N VAL A 104 10.14 19.85 9.02
CA VAL A 104 8.95 19.10 8.61
C VAL A 104 8.12 19.89 7.61
N ILE A 105 7.31 19.19 6.82
CA ILE A 105 6.11 19.74 6.20
C ILE A 105 4.97 19.52 7.19
N ASN A 106 4.33 20.59 7.66
CA ASN A 106 3.24 20.51 8.61
C ASN A 106 1.90 20.16 7.94
N ALA A 107 0.85 19.98 8.74
CA ALA A 107 -0.48 19.61 8.25
C ALA A 107 -1.11 20.62 7.27
N SER A 108 -0.61 21.87 7.24
CA SER A 108 -1.05 22.90 6.29
C SER A 108 -0.22 22.92 4.99
N GLY A 109 0.77 22.03 4.84
CA GLY A 109 1.63 21.99 3.67
C GLY A 109 2.69 23.08 3.63
N ALA A 110 3.17 23.54 4.80
CA ALA A 110 4.25 24.52 4.91
C ALA A 110 5.46 23.93 5.67
N TYR A 111 6.65 24.48 5.44
CA TYR A 111 7.83 24.07 6.18
C TYR A 111 7.88 24.70 7.57
N GLU A 112 8.29 23.91 8.57
CA GLU A 112 8.56 24.40 9.93
C GLU A 112 9.70 23.60 10.58
N ALA A 113 10.32 24.18 11.60
CA ALA A 113 11.31 23.52 12.42
C ALA A 113 10.70 23.14 13.79
N ILE A 114 10.93 21.90 14.19
CA ILE A 114 10.51 21.36 15.50
C ILE A 114 11.76 20.96 16.26
N ASN A 115 12.05 21.69 17.34
CA ASN A 115 13.21 21.43 18.18
C ASN A 115 12.95 20.25 19.13
N GLY A 116 13.95 19.37 19.22
CA GLY A 116 14.08 18.44 20.35
C GLY A 116 14.46 19.14 21.64
N ALA A 117 14.51 18.35 22.72
CA ALA A 117 15.01 18.84 24.00
C ALA A 117 16.52 19.11 23.90
N GLU A 118 16.98 20.18 24.54
CA GLU A 118 18.40 20.49 24.62
C GLU A 118 19.17 19.39 25.37
N GLY A 119 20.44 19.23 25.07
CA GLY A 119 21.32 18.33 25.78
C GLY A 119 22.79 18.75 25.69
N THR A 120 23.64 18.04 26.43
CA THR A 120 25.09 18.32 26.46
C THR A 120 25.88 17.58 25.37
N THR A 121 25.24 16.63 24.69
CA THR A 121 25.74 15.85 23.55
C THR A 121 24.59 15.52 22.60
N PHE A 122 24.87 15.24 21.33
CA PHE A 122 23.84 14.72 20.42
C PHE A 122 23.40 13.30 20.79
N SER A 123 22.10 13.04 20.64
CA SER A 123 21.47 11.73 20.78
C SER A 123 20.73 11.39 19.47
N GLU A 124 20.70 10.12 19.11
CA GLU A 124 19.85 9.63 18.00
C GLU A 124 18.45 9.23 18.49
N THR A 125 18.26 9.12 19.81
CA THR A 125 16.98 8.72 20.39
C THR A 125 16.02 9.89 20.39
N ARG A 126 14.87 9.73 19.73
CA ARG A 126 13.83 10.76 19.70
C ARG A 126 13.21 11.00 21.06
N GLY A 127 12.94 12.27 21.35
CA GLY A 127 12.32 12.72 22.60
C GLY A 127 13.29 12.83 23.79
N GLU A 128 14.53 12.35 23.65
CA GLU A 128 15.56 12.49 24.67
C GLU A 128 16.31 13.82 24.55
N ALA A 129 16.97 14.22 25.64
CA ALA A 129 17.86 15.38 25.66
C ALA A 129 18.97 15.25 24.60
N GLY A 130 19.15 16.30 23.79
CA GLY A 130 20.09 16.33 22.67
C GLY A 130 19.67 15.48 21.46
N GLY A 131 18.48 14.87 21.51
CA GLY A 131 17.88 14.09 20.43
C GLY A 131 16.85 14.86 19.60
N PRO A 132 16.40 14.32 18.45
CA PRO A 132 15.33 14.94 17.68
C PRO A 132 13.99 14.85 18.42
N ALA A 133 13.08 15.78 18.17
CA ALA A 133 11.72 15.68 18.69
C ALA A 133 10.95 14.52 18.03
N LEU A 134 9.92 14.03 18.73
CA LEU A 134 8.80 13.40 18.04
C LEU A 134 8.01 14.48 17.30
N ILE A 135 7.65 14.22 16.06
CA ILE A 135 6.91 15.17 15.22
C ILE A 135 5.39 14.93 15.30
N PRO A 136 4.52 15.89 14.95
CA PRO A 136 3.08 15.65 14.86
C PRO A 136 2.73 14.50 13.90
N VAL A 137 1.63 13.79 14.16
CA VAL A 137 1.21 12.62 13.35
C VAL A 137 0.94 13.01 11.88
N ASP A 138 0.45 14.22 11.66
CA ASP A 138 0.15 14.75 10.32
C ASP A 138 1.29 15.57 9.71
N ALA A 139 2.48 15.57 10.31
CA ALA A 139 3.67 16.21 9.75
C ALA A 139 4.54 15.19 9.01
N ILE A 140 5.42 15.65 8.11
CA ILE A 140 6.35 14.82 7.35
C ILE A 140 7.76 15.33 7.59
N GLU A 141 8.66 14.50 8.10
CA GLU A 141 10.07 14.91 8.28
C GLU A 141 10.79 14.98 6.93
N VAL A 142 11.40 16.13 6.62
CA VAL A 142 12.17 16.33 5.39
C VAL A 142 13.67 16.32 5.61
N GLY A 143 14.12 16.50 6.86
CA GLY A 143 15.53 16.50 7.27
C GLY A 143 15.69 16.92 8.72
N GLN A 144 16.93 16.94 9.19
CA GLN A 144 17.31 17.41 10.51
C GLN A 144 18.47 18.40 10.42
N VAL A 145 18.50 19.38 11.31
CA VAL A 145 19.62 20.30 11.51
C VAL A 145 20.14 20.15 12.93
N ARG A 146 21.44 19.93 13.10
CA ARG A 146 22.07 19.65 14.39
C ARG A 146 22.98 20.79 14.80
N LEU A 147 22.60 21.52 15.85
CA LEU A 147 23.30 22.72 16.31
C LEU A 147 23.98 22.42 17.64
N SER A 148 25.28 22.72 17.76
CA SER A 148 26.11 22.44 18.96
C SER A 148 26.66 23.69 19.65
N ALA A 149 26.13 24.87 19.30
CA ALA A 149 26.52 26.15 19.89
C ALA A 149 25.30 27.02 20.17
N GLN A 150 25.38 27.80 21.26
CA GLN A 150 24.36 28.79 21.67
C GLN A 150 24.49 30.11 20.91
N ALA A 151 25.68 30.40 20.37
CA ALA A 151 25.95 31.65 19.67
C ALA A 151 25.26 31.66 18.29
N VAL A 152 24.55 32.75 18.01
CA VAL A 152 23.91 33.04 16.72
C VAL A 152 24.97 32.98 15.61
N ALA A 153 24.72 32.16 14.60
CA ALA A 153 25.62 31.96 13.48
C ALA A 153 24.90 31.31 12.28
N GLU A 154 25.47 31.46 11.10
CA GLU A 154 25.06 30.71 9.90
C GLU A 154 25.20 29.20 10.14
N VAL A 155 24.24 28.42 9.61
CA VAL A 155 24.26 26.96 9.68
C VAL A 155 25.33 26.40 8.74
N ALA A 156 26.16 25.49 9.22
CA ALA A 156 27.13 24.81 8.37
C ALA A 156 26.46 23.65 7.60
N SER A 157 26.93 23.37 6.38
CA SER A 157 26.41 22.24 5.60
C SER A 157 26.61 20.88 6.28
N SER A 158 27.63 20.74 7.13
CA SER A 158 27.88 19.56 7.97
C SER A 158 26.87 19.38 9.10
N GLU A 159 26.08 20.41 9.41
CA GLU A 159 25.01 20.35 10.42
C GLU A 159 23.67 19.88 9.81
N ILE A 160 23.59 19.71 8.49
CA ILE A 160 22.37 19.33 7.76
C ILE A 160 22.38 17.83 7.44
N TYR A 161 21.33 17.13 7.87
CA TYR A 161 21.18 15.69 7.72
C TYR A 161 19.89 15.36 6.98
N GLN A 162 20.00 14.66 5.84
CA GLN A 162 18.85 14.43 4.96
C GLN A 162 18.81 13.05 4.29
N VAL A 163 19.35 12.03 4.93
CA VAL A 163 19.38 10.67 4.35
C VAL A 163 17.94 10.10 4.25
N PRO A 164 17.46 9.74 3.04
CA PRO A 164 16.14 9.12 2.86
C PRO A 164 15.95 7.86 3.70
N GLY A 165 14.82 7.76 4.38
CA GLY A 165 14.48 6.63 5.27
C GLY A 165 15.11 6.71 6.67
N LEU A 166 15.98 7.70 6.93
CA LEU A 166 16.56 7.92 8.25
C LEU A 166 16.24 9.31 8.82
N HIS A 167 16.51 10.37 8.05
CA HIS A 167 16.26 11.77 8.43
C HIS A 167 15.17 12.41 7.55
N LYS A 168 14.75 11.70 6.50
CA LYS A 168 13.77 12.17 5.52
C LYS A 168 12.77 11.07 5.24
N GLU A 169 11.51 11.37 5.51
CA GLU A 169 10.40 10.46 5.31
C GLU A 169 9.94 10.49 3.85
N MET A 170 10.20 9.40 3.13
CA MET A 170 9.75 9.24 1.75
C MET A 170 8.40 8.53 1.73
N SER A 171 7.47 8.98 0.88
CA SER A 171 6.13 8.38 0.80
C SER A 171 6.20 6.90 0.36
N LEU A 172 6.98 6.62 -0.68
CA LEU A 172 7.10 5.30 -1.31
C LEU A 172 8.23 4.43 -0.73
N SER A 173 8.78 4.80 0.43
CA SER A 173 9.80 4.01 1.13
C SER A 173 9.38 3.69 2.58
N PRO A 174 9.57 2.45 3.04
CA PRO A 174 9.84 1.24 2.25
C PRO A 174 8.78 1.00 1.18
N VAL A 175 9.09 0.18 0.18
CA VAL A 175 8.10 -0.19 -0.84
C VAL A 175 6.94 -0.93 -0.18
N PHE A 176 5.71 -0.69 -0.64
CA PHE A 176 4.52 -1.36 -0.16
C PHE A 176 3.88 -2.23 -1.25
N LYS A 177 3.02 -3.14 -0.81
CA LYS A 177 2.17 -3.99 -1.65
C LYS A 177 0.74 -3.86 -1.16
N VAL A 178 -0.19 -3.89 -2.11
CA VAL A 178 -1.63 -3.94 -1.81
C VAL A 178 -2.06 -5.40 -1.85
N ASN A 179 -2.67 -5.87 -0.77
CA ASN A 179 -3.31 -7.17 -0.73
C ASN A 179 -4.82 -6.98 -0.88
N SER A 180 -5.26 -7.00 -2.13
CA SER A 180 -6.67 -6.81 -2.49
C SER A 180 -7.59 -7.87 -1.90
N GLN A 181 -7.11 -9.10 -1.65
CA GLN A 181 -7.95 -10.17 -1.11
C GLN A 181 -8.24 -10.02 0.39
N ALA A 182 -7.46 -9.20 1.10
CA ALA A 182 -7.61 -8.93 2.53
C ALA A 182 -7.88 -7.44 2.84
N GLY A 183 -8.06 -6.60 1.82
CA GLY A 183 -8.35 -5.18 2.03
C GLY A 183 -7.26 -4.43 2.79
N GLU A 184 -5.98 -4.79 2.61
CA GLU A 184 -4.86 -4.27 3.41
C GLU A 184 -3.68 -3.79 2.55
N VAL A 185 -2.82 -2.97 3.16
CA VAL A 185 -1.55 -2.51 2.59
C VAL A 185 -0.41 -2.97 3.48
N SER A 186 0.60 -3.63 2.89
CA SER A 186 1.77 -4.13 3.61
C SER A 186 3.07 -3.51 3.11
N PHE A 187 3.89 -3.01 4.03
CA PHE A 187 5.22 -2.46 3.73
C PHE A 187 6.30 -3.55 3.80
N ALA A 188 7.38 -3.38 3.03
CA ALA A 188 8.50 -4.31 3.04
C ALA A 188 9.23 -4.36 4.41
N ALA A 189 9.19 -3.26 5.17
CA ALA A 189 9.72 -3.16 6.53
C ALA A 189 8.80 -2.27 7.38
N ALA A 190 8.88 -2.42 8.70
CA ALA A 190 8.12 -1.58 9.63
C ALA A 190 8.50 -0.11 9.46
N LEU A 191 7.50 0.76 9.40
CA LEU A 191 7.65 2.21 9.30
C LEU A 191 8.21 2.79 10.59
N ALA A 192 9.07 3.80 10.46
CA ALA A 192 9.79 4.37 11.60
C ALA A 192 8.82 5.05 12.60
N PRO A 193 8.99 4.85 13.92
CA PRO A 193 8.07 5.36 14.94
C PRO A 193 8.46 6.79 15.36
N ILE A 194 8.45 7.73 14.41
CA ILE A 194 9.03 9.07 14.60
C ILE A 194 8.00 10.14 15.00
N HIS A 195 6.71 9.79 15.01
CA HIS A 195 5.63 10.72 15.34
C HIS A 195 5.25 10.61 16.81
N THR A 196 4.55 11.64 17.30
CA THR A 196 4.05 11.74 18.66
C THR A 196 3.29 10.48 19.06
N GLY A 197 3.61 9.91 20.21
CA GLY A 197 3.09 8.61 20.65
C GLY A 197 3.89 7.40 20.16
N GLY A 198 5.02 7.62 19.46
CA GLY A 198 5.85 6.54 18.92
C GLY A 198 5.18 5.81 17.76
N VAL A 199 4.29 6.49 17.04
CA VAL A 199 3.58 5.94 15.89
C VAL A 199 4.32 6.22 14.60
N SER A 200 3.98 5.45 13.58
CA SER A 200 4.49 5.66 12.23
C SER A 200 3.72 6.73 11.47
N LYS A 201 4.22 7.11 10.30
CA LYS A 201 3.50 7.98 9.37
C LYS A 201 2.14 7.39 9.00
N ALA A 202 1.15 8.26 8.87
CA ALA A 202 -0.19 7.85 8.46
C ALA A 202 -0.20 7.31 7.01
N VAL A 203 -0.98 6.26 6.78
CA VAL A 203 -1.18 5.66 5.46
C VAL A 203 -2.63 5.90 5.05
N TYR A 204 -2.83 6.46 3.86
CA TYR A 204 -4.16 6.73 3.32
C TYR A 204 -4.42 5.87 2.10
N ALA A 205 -5.67 5.45 1.91
CA ALA A 205 -6.09 4.82 0.67
C ALA A 205 -7.53 5.19 0.30
N SER A 206 -7.80 5.28 -1.01
CA SER A 206 -9.15 5.20 -1.56
C SER A 206 -9.27 3.88 -2.30
N TYR A 207 -10.40 3.20 -2.15
CA TYR A 207 -10.60 1.85 -2.67
C TYR A 207 -12.07 1.61 -2.95
N ALA A 208 -12.40 0.47 -3.54
CA ALA A 208 -13.77 0.05 -3.70
C ALA A 208 -13.97 -1.39 -3.25
N GLU A 209 -15.00 -1.64 -2.46
CA GLU A 209 -15.35 -2.96 -1.98
C GLU A 209 -16.25 -3.67 -3.01
N PRO A 210 -15.94 -4.93 -3.40
CA PRO A 210 -16.73 -5.66 -4.38
C PRO A 210 -18.12 -6.04 -3.84
N ILE A 211 -19.16 -5.79 -4.64
CA ILE A 211 -20.53 -6.26 -4.40
C ILE A 211 -20.75 -7.51 -5.26
N PHE A 212 -21.12 -8.60 -4.60
CA PHE A 212 -21.28 -9.91 -5.25
C PHE A 212 -22.71 -10.14 -5.73
N ALA A 213 -22.84 -10.78 -6.89
CA ALA A 213 -24.09 -11.36 -7.38
C ALA A 213 -23.89 -12.82 -7.79
N ASP A 214 -24.96 -13.60 -7.76
CA ASP A 214 -24.95 -15.00 -8.15
C ASP A 214 -24.74 -15.14 -9.67
N VAL A 215 -23.95 -16.13 -10.07
CA VAL A 215 -23.85 -16.56 -11.48
C VAL A 215 -24.95 -17.59 -11.73
N ASP A 216 -25.96 -17.21 -12.50
CA ASP A 216 -27.06 -18.10 -12.84
C ASP A 216 -26.60 -19.27 -13.72
N LEU A 217 -27.08 -20.48 -13.38
CA LEU A 217 -26.79 -21.72 -14.08
C LEU A 217 -25.29 -21.96 -14.33
N ALA A 218 -24.45 -21.71 -13.33
CA ALA A 218 -23.04 -22.09 -13.41
C ALA A 218 -22.83 -23.60 -13.17
N SER A 219 -21.82 -24.18 -13.83
CA SER A 219 -21.35 -25.55 -13.60
C SER A 219 -19.82 -25.64 -13.69
N ASP A 220 -19.29 -26.77 -13.21
CA ASP A 220 -17.91 -27.21 -13.44
C ASP A 220 -16.82 -26.21 -12.99
N PHE A 221 -17.05 -25.51 -11.86
CA PHE A 221 -16.02 -24.64 -11.28
C PHE A 221 -14.76 -25.44 -10.93
N GLN A 222 -13.63 -24.98 -11.43
CA GLN A 222 -12.29 -25.46 -11.13
C GLN A 222 -11.50 -24.29 -10.51
N PRO A 223 -11.04 -24.39 -9.26
CA PRO A 223 -10.24 -23.35 -8.64
C PRO A 223 -8.84 -23.25 -9.25
N SER A 224 -8.17 -22.14 -9.00
CA SER A 224 -6.75 -21.99 -9.31
C SER A 224 -5.92 -22.72 -8.26
N GLU A 225 -5.02 -23.59 -8.72
CA GLU A 225 -4.16 -24.38 -7.86
C GLU A 225 -2.70 -24.32 -8.34
N ASN A 226 -1.78 -24.60 -7.43
CA ASN A 226 -0.39 -24.78 -7.79
C ASN A 226 -0.19 -26.24 -8.22
N SER A 227 0.20 -26.44 -9.47
CA SER A 227 0.70 -27.72 -9.96
C SER A 227 2.20 -27.81 -9.67
N HIS A 228 2.64 -28.94 -9.14
CA HIS A 228 4.04 -29.25 -8.88
C HIS A 228 4.48 -30.37 -9.83
N SER A 229 5.54 -30.13 -10.62
CA SER A 229 6.15 -31.14 -11.47
C SER A 229 7.54 -31.52 -10.97
N LEU A 230 7.82 -32.82 -10.98
CA LEU A 230 9.12 -33.40 -10.64
C LEU A 230 9.71 -34.01 -11.91
N SER A 231 10.91 -33.59 -12.28
CA SER A 231 11.68 -34.20 -13.35
C SER A 231 13.04 -34.64 -12.81
N SER A 232 13.44 -35.87 -13.13
CA SER A 232 14.75 -36.41 -12.72
C SER A 232 15.56 -36.80 -13.95
N THR A 233 16.81 -36.33 -14.01
CA THR A 233 17.79 -36.80 -15.00
C THR A 233 18.71 -37.82 -14.32
N GLU A 234 18.73 -39.05 -14.82
CA GLU A 234 19.70 -40.04 -14.36
C GLU A 234 21.10 -39.70 -14.89
N VAL A 235 22.08 -39.65 -14.00
CA VAL A 235 23.50 -39.49 -14.32
C VAL A 235 24.27 -40.70 -13.80
N TYR A 236 25.42 -41.01 -14.41
CA TYR A 236 26.30 -42.03 -13.85
C TYR A 236 26.73 -41.60 -12.43
N GLY A 237 26.23 -42.31 -11.41
CA GLY A 237 26.47 -42.01 -10.00
C GLY A 237 25.29 -41.39 -9.22
N GLY A 238 24.11 -41.20 -9.83
CA GLY A 238 22.90 -40.76 -9.11
C GLY A 238 21.81 -40.15 -10.00
N ALA A 239 20.82 -39.49 -9.38
CA ALA A 239 19.78 -38.74 -10.09
C ALA A 239 19.82 -37.26 -9.66
N ILE A 240 19.75 -36.35 -10.63
CA ILE A 240 19.57 -34.92 -10.38
C ILE A 240 18.08 -34.61 -10.49
N ALA A 241 17.46 -34.20 -9.39
CA ALA A 241 16.06 -33.83 -9.34
C ALA A 241 15.86 -32.32 -9.55
N SER A 242 14.83 -31.95 -10.31
CA SER A 242 14.31 -30.59 -10.39
C SER A 242 12.82 -30.55 -10.05
N THR A 243 12.42 -29.49 -9.35
CA THR A 243 11.03 -29.25 -8.98
C THR A 243 10.57 -27.94 -9.63
N SER A 244 9.46 -27.95 -10.36
CA SER A 244 8.84 -26.73 -10.89
C SER A 244 7.43 -26.56 -10.35
N THR A 245 6.99 -25.31 -10.19
CA THR A 245 5.64 -24.96 -9.74
C THR A 245 5.01 -23.99 -10.72
N SER A 246 3.76 -24.26 -11.13
CA SER A 246 2.98 -23.39 -12.02
C SER A 246 1.55 -23.23 -11.49
N LEU A 247 1.02 -22.00 -11.54
CA LEU A 247 -0.37 -21.70 -11.18
C LEU A 247 -1.29 -21.90 -12.39
N ASN A 248 -2.36 -22.70 -12.25
CA ASN A 248 -3.39 -22.79 -13.30
C ASN A 248 -4.43 -21.67 -13.18
N ALA A 249 -5.09 -21.34 -14.29
CA ALA A 249 -6.28 -20.50 -14.28
C ALA A 249 -7.45 -21.24 -13.59
N ALA A 250 -8.31 -20.50 -12.91
CA ALA A 250 -9.62 -21.02 -12.51
C ALA A 250 -10.58 -20.98 -13.70
N SER A 251 -11.62 -21.81 -13.70
CA SER A 251 -12.58 -21.88 -14.81
C SER A 251 -13.96 -22.29 -14.36
N PHE A 252 -14.98 -21.92 -15.12
CA PHE A 252 -16.35 -22.43 -14.97
C PHE A 252 -17.13 -22.30 -16.28
N THR A 253 -18.24 -23.00 -16.38
CA THR A 253 -19.20 -22.85 -17.47
C THR A 253 -20.45 -22.16 -16.94
N ALA A 254 -21.06 -21.25 -17.70
CA ALA A 254 -22.37 -20.69 -17.39
C ALA A 254 -23.27 -20.65 -18.63
N TYR A 255 -24.58 -20.79 -18.43
CA TYR A 255 -25.57 -20.74 -19.51
C TYR A 255 -26.20 -19.34 -19.57
N LEU A 256 -25.83 -18.62 -20.63
CA LEU A 256 -26.20 -17.22 -20.88
C LEU A 256 -27.56 -17.12 -21.58
N GLU A 257 -28.19 -15.94 -21.53
CA GLU A 257 -29.44 -15.68 -22.24
C GLU A 257 -29.20 -15.47 -23.74
N ASP A 258 -28.45 -14.43 -24.08
CA ASP A 258 -28.10 -14.07 -25.45
C ASP A 258 -26.59 -14.11 -25.70
N GLY A 259 -25.80 -14.20 -24.63
CA GLY A 259 -24.35 -14.15 -24.64
C GLY A 259 -23.81 -12.84 -25.17
N ILE A 260 -24.52 -11.72 -25.09
CA ILE A 260 -24.08 -10.39 -25.56
C ILE A 260 -24.43 -9.32 -24.53
N ALA A 261 -25.71 -9.22 -24.15
CA ALA A 261 -26.21 -8.26 -23.17
C ALA A 261 -26.15 -8.81 -21.74
N ASP A 262 -25.88 -10.11 -21.56
CA ASP A 262 -25.64 -10.71 -20.25
C ASP A 262 -24.58 -9.93 -19.45
N PRO A 263 -24.88 -9.46 -18.22
CA PRO A 263 -23.97 -8.61 -17.45
C PRO A 263 -22.57 -9.20 -17.26
N LEU A 264 -22.47 -10.50 -16.95
CA LEU A 264 -21.18 -11.20 -16.80
C LEU A 264 -20.37 -11.20 -18.11
N ALA A 265 -21.06 -11.32 -19.24
CA ALA A 265 -20.45 -11.36 -20.56
C ALA A 265 -19.92 -9.98 -21.01
N GLN A 266 -20.47 -8.89 -20.46
CA GLN A 266 -19.99 -7.52 -20.66
C GLN A 266 -18.75 -7.18 -19.83
N LEU A 267 -18.40 -8.02 -18.85
CA LEU A 267 -17.23 -7.84 -17.99
C LEU A 267 -16.00 -8.62 -18.50
N GLU A 268 -16.03 -9.08 -19.75
CA GLU A 268 -14.87 -9.70 -20.38
C GLU A 268 -13.65 -8.76 -20.31
N SER A 269 -12.49 -9.33 -19.98
CA SER A 269 -11.21 -8.63 -19.78
C SER A 269 -11.12 -7.72 -18.55
N GLU A 270 -12.14 -7.65 -17.69
CA GLU A 270 -12.02 -6.99 -16.38
C GLU A 270 -11.37 -7.92 -15.34
N GLU A 271 -10.70 -7.35 -14.35
CA GLU A 271 -10.17 -8.08 -13.18
C GLU A 271 -11.21 -8.03 -12.05
N LEU A 272 -11.74 -9.20 -11.67
CA LEU A 272 -12.90 -9.33 -10.79
C LEU A 272 -12.66 -10.36 -9.70
N PHE A 273 -13.43 -10.26 -8.62
CA PHE A 273 -13.58 -11.34 -7.66
C PHE A 273 -14.62 -12.39 -8.05
N PHE A 274 -14.34 -13.64 -7.69
CA PHE A 274 -15.27 -14.76 -7.76
C PHE A 274 -15.27 -15.53 -6.44
N LYS A 275 -16.45 -15.83 -5.90
CA LYS A 275 -16.62 -16.65 -4.69
C LYS A 275 -17.35 -17.94 -5.05
N PHE A 276 -16.72 -19.07 -4.78
CA PHE A 276 -17.31 -20.39 -4.95
C PHE A 276 -17.63 -21.02 -3.60
N PHE A 277 -18.89 -21.37 -3.40
CA PHE A 277 -19.38 -22.08 -2.23
C PHE A 277 -19.67 -23.54 -2.61
N PRO A 278 -18.94 -24.52 -2.04
CA PRO A 278 -19.24 -25.93 -2.24
C PRO A 278 -20.65 -26.32 -1.75
N ASP A 279 -21.17 -25.59 -0.77
CA ASP A 279 -22.52 -25.70 -0.23
C ASP A 279 -23.01 -24.30 0.18
N ARG A 280 -24.05 -23.80 -0.51
CA ARG A 280 -24.60 -22.45 -0.34
C ARG A 280 -25.15 -22.15 1.05
N TYR A 281 -25.36 -23.18 1.87
CA TYR A 281 -25.85 -23.04 3.24
C TYR A 281 -24.71 -23.02 4.27
N LYS A 282 -23.45 -23.06 3.81
CA LYS A 282 -22.25 -23.01 4.66
C LYS A 282 -21.43 -21.77 4.33
N ASN A 283 -20.67 -21.32 5.32
CA ASN A 283 -19.81 -20.14 5.21
C ASN A 283 -18.46 -20.44 4.54
N ASN A 284 -18.15 -21.72 4.27
CA ASN A 284 -16.89 -22.08 3.64
C ASN A 284 -16.95 -21.76 2.14
N TYR A 285 -16.00 -20.97 1.66
CA TYR A 285 -15.89 -20.63 0.24
C TYR A 285 -14.44 -20.56 -0.23
N ILE A 286 -14.26 -20.63 -1.54
CA ILE A 286 -13.01 -20.30 -2.22
C ILE A 286 -13.20 -18.93 -2.88
N VAL A 287 -12.27 -18.02 -2.69
CA VAL A 287 -12.24 -16.73 -3.39
C VAL A 287 -11.05 -16.67 -4.34
N GLU A 288 -11.33 -16.15 -5.54
CA GLU A 288 -10.38 -15.94 -6.62
C GLU A 288 -10.46 -14.47 -7.05
N GLN A 289 -9.32 -13.85 -7.38
CA GLN A 289 -9.27 -12.56 -8.05
C GLN A 289 -8.44 -12.70 -9.32
N GLY A 290 -9.00 -12.35 -10.47
CA GLY A 290 -8.27 -12.45 -11.72
C GLY A 290 -9.01 -11.88 -12.92
N LYS A 291 -8.30 -11.82 -14.05
CA LYS A 291 -8.83 -11.31 -15.30
C LYS A 291 -9.80 -12.31 -15.93
N LEU A 292 -11.01 -11.87 -16.25
CA LEU A 292 -12.05 -12.69 -16.85
C LEU A 292 -11.80 -12.87 -18.36
N GLY A 293 -11.51 -14.10 -18.77
CA GLY A 293 -11.57 -14.54 -20.15
C GLY A 293 -12.86 -15.29 -20.41
N MET A 294 -13.31 -15.30 -21.66
CA MET A 294 -14.56 -15.96 -22.02
C MET A 294 -14.55 -16.42 -23.47
N SER A 295 -15.08 -17.62 -23.70
CA SER A 295 -15.44 -18.13 -25.02
C SER A 295 -16.90 -18.53 -25.04
N ARG A 296 -17.60 -18.23 -26.15
CA ARG A 296 -19.04 -18.48 -26.28
C ARG A 296 -19.31 -19.51 -27.37
N SER A 297 -20.31 -20.36 -27.14
CA SER A 297 -20.86 -21.29 -28.12
C SER A 297 -22.36 -21.05 -28.27
N TYR A 298 -22.81 -20.93 -29.53
CA TYR A 298 -24.21 -20.71 -29.89
C TYR A 298 -24.76 -22.01 -30.51
N PRO A 299 -25.24 -22.96 -29.69
CA PRO A 299 -25.75 -24.22 -30.22
C PRO A 299 -27.04 -24.01 -31.02
N ALA A 300 -27.30 -24.88 -32.00
CA ALA A 300 -28.52 -24.84 -32.82
C ALA A 300 -29.81 -25.08 -32.01
N GLY A 301 -29.70 -25.61 -30.78
CA GLY A 301 -30.76 -25.69 -29.79
C GLY A 301 -30.18 -25.71 -28.38
N GLY A 302 -30.87 -25.08 -27.41
CA GLY A 302 -30.40 -24.89 -26.03
C GLY A 302 -30.08 -23.42 -25.71
N ARG A 303 -29.61 -23.15 -24.49
CA ARG A 303 -29.12 -21.82 -24.09
C ARG A 303 -27.69 -21.60 -24.65
N VAL A 304 -27.28 -20.34 -24.77
CA VAL A 304 -25.90 -19.99 -25.13
C VAL A 304 -24.97 -20.45 -24.02
N GLN A 305 -23.89 -21.15 -24.36
CA GLN A 305 -22.91 -21.62 -23.38
C GLN A 305 -21.71 -20.68 -23.38
N GLY A 306 -21.34 -20.17 -22.21
CA GLY A 306 -20.09 -19.44 -21.98
C GLY A 306 -19.13 -20.27 -21.15
N ASP A 307 -17.94 -20.51 -21.67
CA ASP A 307 -16.83 -21.08 -20.92
C ASP A 307 -15.93 -19.93 -20.48
N PHE A 308 -15.80 -19.75 -19.16
CA PHE A 308 -15.12 -18.64 -18.54
C PHE A 308 -13.81 -19.11 -17.91
N THR A 309 -12.77 -18.31 -18.08
CA THR A 309 -11.48 -18.48 -17.43
C THR A 309 -11.21 -17.28 -16.54
N ILE A 310 -10.67 -17.52 -15.36
CA ILE A 310 -10.20 -16.49 -14.44
C ILE A 310 -8.69 -16.66 -14.41
N SER A 311 -7.97 -15.62 -14.82
CA SER A 311 -6.50 -15.61 -14.83
C SER A 311 -5.98 -14.86 -13.61
N PRO A 312 -5.76 -15.54 -12.47
CA PRO A 312 -5.32 -14.88 -11.24
C PRO A 312 -3.80 -14.72 -11.19
N GLU A 313 -3.34 -13.72 -10.42
CA GLU A 313 -1.92 -13.52 -10.11
C GLU A 313 -1.45 -14.33 -8.88
N SER A 314 -2.40 -14.92 -8.16
CA SER A 314 -2.18 -15.71 -6.95
C SER A 314 -3.24 -16.80 -6.81
N ARG A 315 -2.88 -17.93 -6.21
CA ARG A 315 -3.81 -19.03 -5.94
C ARG A 315 -5.05 -18.55 -5.18
N GLY A 316 -6.20 -19.16 -5.48
CA GLY A 316 -7.43 -19.01 -4.71
C GLY A 316 -7.23 -19.30 -3.23
N VAL A 317 -7.94 -18.51 -2.42
CA VAL A 317 -7.91 -18.59 -0.96
C VAL A 317 -9.15 -19.32 -0.47
N SER A 318 -8.94 -20.37 0.32
CA SER A 318 -10.03 -21.07 1.01
C SER A 318 -10.33 -20.35 2.31
N VAL A 319 -11.55 -19.87 2.45
CA VAL A 319 -12.06 -19.25 3.67
C VAL A 319 -12.90 -20.29 4.40
N VAL A 320 -12.56 -20.51 5.67
CA VAL A 320 -13.27 -21.40 6.57
C VAL A 320 -13.99 -20.53 7.60
N GLY A 321 -15.31 -20.66 7.67
CA GLY A 321 -16.16 -19.96 8.62
C GLY A 321 -16.58 -20.81 9.81
#